data_AF-A0A6G3D092-F1
#
_entry.id   AF-A0A6G3D092-F1
#
_cell.length_a   1.000
_cell.length_b   1.000
_cell.length_c   1.000
_cell.angle_alpha   90.00
_cell.angle_beta   90.00
_cell.angle_gamma   90.00
#
_symmetry.space_group_name_H-M   'P 1'
#
loop_
_entity.id
_entity.type
_entity.pdbx_description
1 polymer ?
#
loop_
_entity_poly.entity_id
_entity_poly.type
_entity_poly.pdbx_seq_one_letter_code
_entity_poly.pdbx_strand_id
1 'polypeptide(L)'
;HLTVSGPGWHADPYSLSPGPKSLLTLFGAEHGLGGVAGYDVAETTDEDPGRVAAVQRLTWAYLRSALYPGDTARQAARDWLAAGTDPLGRVESK
;
A
#
# COMPACT_ATOMS: atom_id res chain seq x y z
N HIS A 1 -8.34 19.36 10.80
CA HIS A 1 -8.59 18.96 9.40
C HIS A 1 -7.46 19.55 8.57
N LEU A 2 -6.59 18.72 7.96
CA LEU A 2 -5.39 19.19 7.26
C LEU A 2 -5.71 19.90 5.91
N THR A 3 -6.86 19.60 5.32
CA THR A 3 -7.33 20.14 4.03
C THR A 3 -8.86 20.07 3.94
N VAL A 4 -9.48 20.91 3.10
CA VAL A 4 -10.93 20.89 2.78
C VAL A 4 -11.28 19.86 1.70
N SER A 5 -10.29 19.28 1.01
CA SER A 5 -10.50 18.33 -0.10
C SER A 5 -11.03 16.96 0.33
N GLY A 6 -11.13 16.68 1.64
CA GLY A 6 -11.50 15.37 2.17
C GLY A 6 -10.48 14.28 1.85
N PRO A 7 -10.63 13.04 2.35
CA PRO A 7 -9.60 12.00 2.29
C PRO A 7 -9.21 11.53 0.87
N GLY A 8 -9.95 11.94 -0.16
CA GLY A 8 -9.64 11.62 -1.56
C GLY A 8 -8.27 12.11 -2.01
N TRP A 9 -7.75 13.20 -1.41
CA TRP A 9 -6.45 13.78 -1.79
C TRP A 9 -5.29 12.80 -1.61
N HIS A 10 -5.43 11.75 -0.78
CA HIS A 10 -4.41 10.72 -0.59
C HIS A 10 -4.02 10.00 -1.89
N ALA A 11 -4.93 9.92 -2.87
CA ALA A 11 -4.67 9.31 -4.18
C ALA A 11 -4.13 10.31 -5.23
N ASP A 12 -4.05 11.60 -4.90
CA ASP A 12 -3.61 12.63 -5.83
C ASP A 12 -2.17 12.42 -6.33
N PRO A 13 -1.19 12.02 -5.50
CA PRO A 13 0.15 11.71 -6.00
C PRO A 13 0.14 10.62 -7.09
N TYR A 14 -0.75 9.64 -7.00
CA TYR A 14 -0.92 8.61 -8.03
C TYR A 14 -1.67 9.13 -9.27
N SER A 15 -2.61 10.06 -9.09
CA SER A 15 -3.42 10.56 -10.21
C SER A 15 -2.72 11.67 -10.99
N LEU A 16 -1.95 12.53 -10.32
CA LEU A 16 -1.43 13.78 -10.87
C LEU A 16 0.06 13.73 -11.24
N SER A 17 0.86 12.86 -10.60
CA SER A 17 2.30 12.85 -10.89
C SER A 17 2.60 12.32 -12.29
N PRO A 18 3.56 12.89 -13.04
CA PRO A 18 4.01 12.30 -14.29
C PRO A 18 4.84 11.02 -14.02
N GLY A 19 4.91 10.11 -14.99
CA GLY A 19 5.79 8.94 -14.98
C GLY A 19 5.23 7.66 -14.35
N PRO A 20 5.92 6.52 -14.52
CA PRO A 20 5.45 5.21 -14.05
C PRO A 20 5.30 5.16 -12.54
N LYS A 21 4.21 4.57 -12.05
CA LYS A 21 3.91 4.49 -10.62
C LYS A 21 2.91 3.39 -10.30
N SER A 22 2.77 3.09 -9.02
CA SER A 22 1.79 2.12 -8.53
C SER A 22 1.12 2.61 -7.25
N LEU A 23 -0.15 2.28 -7.10
CA LEU A 23 -0.94 2.57 -5.91
C LEU A 23 -1.34 1.26 -5.26
N LEU A 24 -0.98 1.11 -3.98
CA LEU A 24 -1.51 0.09 -3.10
C LEU A 24 -2.68 0.67 -2.31
N THR A 25 -3.83 0.01 -2.35
CA THR A 25 -4.97 0.28 -1.48
C THR A 25 -5.24 -0.94 -0.62
N LEU A 26 -5.25 -0.77 0.71
CA LEU A 26 -5.64 -1.81 1.67
C LEU A 26 -7.09 -1.55 2.11
N PHE A 27 -7.93 -2.58 2.12
CA PHE A 27 -9.37 -2.42 2.36
C PHE A 27 -9.70 -2.53 3.84
N GLY A 28 -10.33 -1.52 4.44
CA GLY A 28 -10.67 -1.51 5.87
C GLY A 28 -9.47 -1.27 6.79
N ALA A 29 -8.34 -0.78 6.25
CA ALA A 29 -7.18 -0.42 7.05
C ALA A 29 -7.42 0.92 7.75
N GLU A 30 -7.04 1.03 9.02
CA GLU A 30 -7.31 2.22 9.86
C GLU A 30 -6.02 3.00 10.16
N HIS A 31 -5.39 3.55 9.12
CA HIS A 31 -4.27 4.48 9.25
C HIS A 31 -4.21 5.52 8.13
N GLY A 32 -3.65 6.69 8.47
CA GLY A 32 -3.25 7.71 7.50
C GLY A 32 -1.90 7.43 6.86
N LEU A 33 -1.72 7.89 5.62
CA LEU A 33 -0.43 7.91 4.95
C LEU A 33 0.51 8.93 5.62
N GLY A 34 1.50 8.45 6.36
CA GLY A 34 2.69 9.21 6.74
C GLY A 34 2.78 9.65 8.20
N GLY A 35 4.03 9.84 8.64
CA GLY A 35 4.42 10.14 10.01
C GLY A 35 5.43 9.12 10.53
N VAL A 36 6.43 9.57 11.29
CA VAL A 36 7.14 8.67 12.20
C VAL A 36 6.30 8.68 13.48
N ALA A 37 5.57 7.60 13.72
CA ALA A 37 4.85 7.42 14.98
C ALA A 37 5.84 7.58 16.13
N GLY A 38 5.43 8.29 17.18
CA GLY A 38 6.21 8.30 18.41
C GLY A 38 6.36 6.88 18.95
N TYR A 39 7.40 6.64 19.75
CA TYR A 39 7.55 5.38 20.45
C TYR A 39 6.32 5.15 21.37
N ASP A 40 5.71 3.96 21.30
CA ASP A 40 4.50 3.53 22.04
C ASP A 40 3.19 4.31 21.77
N VAL A 41 3.08 5.08 20.68
CA VAL A 41 1.83 5.78 20.38
C VAL A 41 0.85 4.83 19.69
N ALA A 42 -0.32 4.63 20.31
CA ALA A 42 -1.45 3.90 19.71
C ALA A 42 -2.18 4.79 18.68
N GLU A 43 -1.48 5.19 17.61
CA GLU A 43 -2.04 6.01 16.51
C GLU A 43 -3.02 5.23 15.63
N THR A 44 -3.31 3.97 15.98
CA THR A 44 -4.23 3.11 15.27
C THR A 44 -4.97 2.15 16.19
N THR A 45 -6.11 1.69 15.69
CA THR A 45 -6.93 0.59 16.20
C THR A 45 -6.89 -0.65 15.31
N ASP A 46 -6.15 -0.61 14.19
CA ASP A 46 -6.01 -1.70 13.22
C ASP A 46 -4.74 -2.52 13.49
N GLU A 47 -4.88 -3.52 14.37
CA GLU A 47 -3.82 -4.47 14.74
C GLU A 47 -3.73 -5.70 13.80
N ASP A 48 -4.24 -5.62 12.57
CA ASP A 48 -4.30 -6.75 11.65
C ASP A 48 -2.88 -7.20 11.18
N PRO A 49 -2.38 -8.38 11.63
CA PRO A 49 -1.06 -8.85 11.23
C PRO A 49 -0.96 -9.20 9.74
N GLY A 50 -2.08 -9.55 9.12
CA GLY A 50 -2.19 -9.83 7.69
C GLY A 50 -1.94 -8.59 6.84
N ARG A 51 -2.46 -7.43 7.25
CA ARG A 51 -2.17 -6.15 6.59
C ARG A 51 -0.69 -5.77 6.69
N VAL A 52 -0.09 -5.93 7.88
CA VAL A 52 1.34 -5.65 8.09
C VAL A 52 2.19 -6.55 7.18
N ALA A 53 1.87 -7.84 7.12
CA ALA A 53 2.52 -8.79 6.23
C ALA A 53 2.33 -8.42 4.75
N ALA A 54 1.14 -7.92 4.36
CA ALA A 54 0.87 -7.47 3.00
C ALA A 54 1.76 -6.29 2.61
N VAL A 55 1.87 -5.26 3.46
CA VAL A 55 2.75 -4.10 3.22
C VAL A 55 4.20 -4.54 3.09
N GLN A 56 4.69 -5.40 4.01
CA GLN A 56 6.06 -5.90 3.97
C GLN A 56 6.34 -6.66 2.66
N ARG A 57 5.47 -7.61 2.29
CA ARG A 57 5.64 -8.45 1.10
C ARG A 57 5.60 -7.64 -0.18
N LEU A 58 4.66 -6.70 -0.31
CA LEU A 58 4.52 -5.86 -1.50
C LEU A 58 5.68 -4.87 -1.65
N THR A 59 6.17 -4.31 -0.55
CA THR A 59 7.34 -3.42 -0.55
C THR A 59 8.59 -4.18 -1.00
N TRP A 60 8.83 -5.36 -0.43
CA TRP A 60 9.93 -6.22 -0.83
C TRP A 60 9.85 -6.62 -2.32
N ALA A 61 8.66 -7.03 -2.78
CA ALA A 61 8.45 -7.43 -4.18
C ALA A 61 8.62 -6.26 -5.16
N TYR A 62 8.20 -5.05 -4.78
CA TYR A 62 8.46 -3.83 -5.57
C TYR A 62 9.96 -3.59 -5.72
N LEU A 63 10.71 -3.60 -4.62
CA LEU A 63 12.17 -3.39 -4.62
C LEU A 63 12.89 -4.47 -5.43
N ARG A 64 12.50 -5.74 -5.29
CA ARG A 64 13.03 -6.85 -6.11
C ARG A 64 12.84 -6.58 -7.60
N SER A 65 11.63 -6.19 -8.01
CA SER A 65 11.36 -5.92 -9.44
C SER A 65 12.11 -4.70 -9.98
N ALA A 66 12.36 -3.69 -9.15
CA ALA A 66 13.08 -2.49 -9.55
C ALA A 66 14.59 -2.73 -9.68
N LEU A 67 15.16 -3.58 -8.81
CA LEU A 67 16.59 -3.87 -8.77
C LEU A 67 17.00 -5.03 -9.68
N TYR A 68 16.08 -5.95 -9.98
CA TYR A 68 16.35 -7.18 -10.73
C TYR A 68 15.32 -7.35 -11.87
N PRO A 69 15.63 -6.87 -13.08
CA PRO A 69 14.75 -7.05 -14.24
C PRO A 69 14.40 -8.53 -14.48
N GLY A 70 13.13 -8.82 -14.73
CA GLY A 70 12.63 -10.18 -14.93
C GLY A 70 12.25 -10.94 -13.65
N ASP A 71 12.45 -10.35 -12.48
CA ASP A 71 11.96 -10.93 -11.22
C ASP A 71 10.42 -11.00 -11.19
N THR A 72 9.89 -12.15 -10.77
CA THR A 72 8.45 -12.45 -10.78
C THR A 72 7.77 -12.17 -9.44
N ALA A 73 8.50 -11.75 -8.40
CA ALA A 73 7.97 -11.53 -7.06
C ALA A 73 6.86 -10.47 -7.05
N ARG A 74 6.96 -9.45 -7.90
CA ARG A 74 5.91 -8.42 -8.03
C ARG A 74 4.59 -9.02 -8.51
N GLN A 75 4.60 -9.89 -9.50
CA GLN A 75 3.37 -10.54 -9.97
C GLN A 75 2.82 -11.49 -8.90
N ALA A 76 3.68 -12.33 -8.31
CA ALA A 76 3.28 -13.27 -7.27
C ALA A 76 2.70 -12.57 -6.01
N ALA A 77 3.22 -11.39 -5.65
CA ALA A 77 2.68 -10.61 -4.54
C ALA A 77 1.32 -9.98 -4.87
N ARG A 78 1.10 -9.54 -6.11
CA ARG A 78 -0.21 -9.02 -6.57
C ARG A 78 -1.26 -10.13 -6.60
N ASP A 79 -0.90 -11.29 -7.11
CA ASP A 79 -1.80 -12.46 -7.18
C ASP A 79 -2.18 -12.91 -5.76
N TRP A 80 -1.21 -12.96 -4.85
CA TRP A 80 -1.45 -13.26 -3.45
C TRP A 80 -2.36 -12.24 -2.77
N LEU A 81 -2.16 -10.93 -3.02
CA LEU A 81 -2.99 -9.87 -2.44
C LEU A 81 -4.45 -9.96 -2.89
N ALA A 82 -4.66 -10.36 -4.15
CA ALA A 82 -5.99 -10.51 -4.75
C ALA A 82 -6.61 -11.90 -4.52
N ALA A 83 -5.88 -12.83 -3.89
CA ALA A 83 -6.36 -14.19 -3.67
C ALA A 83 -7.43 -14.23 -2.57
N GLY A 84 -8.40 -15.14 -2.73
CA GLY A 84 -9.45 -15.39 -1.74
C GLY A 84 -10.76 -14.63 -2.00
N THR A 85 -11.74 -14.86 -1.13
CA THR A 85 -13.07 -14.24 -1.21
C THR A 85 -13.14 -12.86 -0.55
N ASP A 86 -12.14 -12.53 0.27
CA ASP A 86 -12.00 -11.25 0.98
C ASP A 86 -10.54 -10.76 0.85
N PRO A 87 -10.18 -10.12 -0.27
CA PRO A 87 -8.81 -9.69 -0.51
C PRO A 87 -8.41 -8.55 0.42
N LEU A 88 -7.17 -8.55 0.91
CA LEU A 88 -6.67 -7.50 1.81
C LEU A 88 -6.52 -6.13 1.13
N GLY A 89 -6.48 -6.10 -0.21
CA GLY A 89 -6.28 -4.88 -0.96
C GLY A 89 -6.14 -5.08 -2.46
N ARG A 90 -5.69 -4.04 -3.15
CA ARG A 90 -5.40 -4.05 -4.59
C ARG A 90 -4.20 -3.20 -4.95
N VAL A 91 -3.58 -3.54 -6.08
CA VAL A 91 -2.49 -2.75 -6.68
C VAL A 91 -2.86 -2.31 -8.09
N GLU A 92 -2.83 -1.00 -8.31
CA GLU A 92 -3.00 -0.36 -9.60
C GLU A 92 -1.65 0.16 -10.11
N SER A 93 -1.46 0.25 -11.43
CA SER A 93 -0.21 0.76 -12.02
C SER A 93 -0.51 1.60 -13.27
N LYS A 94 0.27 2.67 -13.45
CA LYS A 94 0.27 3.58 -14.60
C LYS A 94 1.69 3.80 -15.08
#